data_AF-A0A937SY76-F1
#
_entry.id   AF-A0A937SY76-F1
#
_cell.length_a   1.000
_cell.length_b   1.000
_cell.length_c   1.000
_cell.angle_alpha   90.00
_cell.angle_beta   90.00
_cell.angle_gamma   90.00
#
_symmetry.space_group_name_H-M   'P 1'
#
loop_
_entity.id
_entity.type
_entity.pdbx_description
1 polymer ?
#
loop_
_entity_poly.entity_id
_entity_poly.type
_entity_poly.pdbx_seq_one_letter_code
_entity_poly.pdbx_strand_id
1 'polypeptide(L)'
;MRVAEIYESIQGEGFLTGIQSVFVRAGGCNLRCWYCDTPYASWFPEGEDLSVEDILEQIDDHGCDHVVLTGGEPMLQAELIPLCEGIRGEGRHITIETAGTLHLPVACDLMSVSPKLSNSTPSEETASNWQVRHDRTRHVPDVISRLIGAYTYQFKFVVGDHSDCEEVLLYLEEFPEIDRGRVMLMPLGTDVQELSRIGDWLQPYCAEHGLQYCPRKQIEWFGLARAT
;
A
#
# COMPACT_ATOMS: atom_id res chain seq x y z
N MET A 1 -11.95 -8.93 12.63
CA MET A 1 -11.01 -8.05 11.92
C MET A 1 -11.26 -6.62 12.33
N ARG A 2 -10.22 -5.89 12.75
CA ARG A 2 -10.35 -4.46 13.01
C ARG A 2 -10.43 -3.71 11.68
N VAL A 3 -11.52 -2.98 11.43
CA VAL A 3 -11.76 -2.23 10.19
C VAL A 3 -11.98 -0.75 10.50
N ALA A 4 -11.15 0.11 9.93
CA ALA A 4 -11.22 1.56 10.06
C ALA A 4 -12.32 2.18 9.19
N GLU A 5 -12.55 1.61 7.99
CA GLU A 5 -13.62 2.01 7.06
C GLU A 5 -13.77 1.01 5.91
N ILE A 6 -14.97 0.98 5.33
CA ILE A 6 -15.29 0.33 4.06
C ILE A 6 -16.01 1.37 3.19
N TYR A 7 -15.56 1.57 1.96
CA TYR A 7 -16.14 2.57 1.06
C TYR A 7 -15.87 2.26 -0.41
N GLU A 8 -16.70 2.79 -1.29
CA GLU A 8 -16.54 2.73 -2.73
C GLU A 8 -15.79 3.98 -3.25
N SER A 9 -14.84 3.78 -4.17
CA SER A 9 -14.00 4.83 -4.76
C SER A 9 -13.36 4.33 -6.07
N ILE A 10 -12.44 5.10 -6.65
CA ILE A 10 -11.63 4.74 -7.80
C ILE A 10 -10.19 4.51 -7.34
N GLN A 11 -9.59 3.35 -7.65
CA GLN A 11 -8.17 3.10 -7.41
C GLN A 11 -7.31 4.21 -8.04
N GLY A 12 -6.55 4.91 -7.20
CA GLY A 12 -5.77 6.08 -7.60
C GLY A 12 -4.31 5.75 -7.95
N GLU A 13 -3.86 4.53 -7.66
CA GLU A 13 -2.43 4.16 -7.69
C GLU A 13 -2.18 2.81 -8.39
N GLY A 14 -1.01 2.66 -9.02
CA GLY A 14 -0.54 1.40 -9.57
C GLY A 14 -1.15 0.99 -10.93
N PHE A 15 -1.07 -0.30 -11.25
CA PHE A 15 -1.53 -0.85 -12.53
C PHE A 15 -3.03 -0.74 -12.77
N LEU A 16 -3.81 -0.66 -11.70
CA LEU A 16 -5.27 -0.60 -11.74
C LEU A 16 -5.79 0.81 -11.46
N THR A 17 -4.96 1.85 -11.62
CA THR A 17 -5.42 3.24 -11.52
C THR A 17 -6.60 3.49 -12.48
N GLY A 18 -7.70 4.02 -11.95
CA GLY A 18 -8.92 4.31 -12.70
C GLY A 18 -10.02 3.26 -12.59
N ILE A 19 -9.76 2.12 -11.94
CA ILE A 19 -10.78 1.07 -11.72
C ILE A 19 -11.67 1.44 -10.53
N GLN A 20 -12.99 1.27 -10.68
CA GLN A 20 -13.96 1.39 -9.59
C GLN A 20 -13.77 0.25 -8.60
N SER A 21 -13.63 0.55 -7.31
CA SER A 21 -13.26 -0.43 -6.29
C SER A 21 -13.99 -0.19 -4.97
N VAL A 22 -14.19 -1.26 -4.23
CA VAL A 22 -14.48 -1.19 -2.78
C VAL A 22 -13.18 -1.29 -2.02
N PHE A 23 -12.92 -0.33 -1.15
CA PHE A 23 -11.78 -0.31 -0.26
C PHE A 23 -12.20 -0.85 1.11
N VAL A 24 -11.46 -1.83 1.62
CA VAL A 24 -11.55 -2.27 3.02
C VAL A 24 -10.25 -1.88 3.70
N ARG A 25 -10.33 -0.89 4.60
CA ARG A 25 -9.18 -0.36 5.33
C ARG A 25 -9.13 -0.99 6.71
N ALA A 26 -8.19 -1.89 6.95
CA ALA A 26 -7.87 -2.45 8.25
C ALA A 26 -7.45 -1.42 9.32
N GLY A 27 -7.65 -1.72 10.60
CA GLY A 27 -7.09 -0.95 11.70
C GLY A 27 -5.73 -1.49 12.16
N GLY A 28 -4.79 -0.60 12.44
CA GLY A 28 -3.47 -0.93 13.01
C GLY A 28 -2.39 -1.12 11.96
N CYS A 29 -1.15 -0.77 12.32
CA CYS A 29 0.04 -0.91 11.47
C CYS A 29 1.23 -1.29 12.35
N ASN A 30 2.30 -1.83 11.77
CA ASN A 30 3.54 -2.18 12.48
C ASN A 30 4.70 -1.21 12.20
N LEU A 31 4.51 -0.18 11.37
CA LEU A 31 5.60 0.71 10.92
C LEU A 31 5.51 2.16 11.42
N ARG A 32 4.32 2.75 11.57
CA ARG A 32 4.16 4.15 12.03
C ARG A 32 5.04 5.13 11.21
N CYS A 33 4.92 5.11 9.89
CA CYS A 33 5.66 6.05 9.04
C CYS A 33 5.28 7.50 9.34
N TRP A 34 6.23 8.44 9.31
CA TRP A 34 5.93 9.84 9.65
C TRP A 34 5.02 10.53 8.64
N TYR A 35 5.12 10.16 7.35
CA TYR A 35 4.30 10.72 6.27
C TYR A 35 3.01 9.93 6.03
N CYS A 36 2.58 9.07 6.96
CA CYS A 36 1.36 8.28 6.77
C CYS A 36 0.14 9.18 6.56
N ASP A 37 -0.51 9.04 5.41
CA ASP A 37 -1.70 9.78 4.99
C ASP A 37 -3.00 9.27 5.63
N THR A 38 -2.98 8.07 6.21
CA THR A 38 -4.10 7.49 6.97
C THR A 38 -3.72 7.29 8.45
N PRO A 39 -3.43 8.35 9.21
CA PRO A 39 -3.03 8.21 10.62
C PRO A 39 -4.12 7.59 11.48
N TYR A 40 -5.40 7.77 11.13
CA TYR A 40 -6.55 7.13 11.78
C TYR A 40 -6.62 5.61 11.60
N ALA A 41 -5.88 5.04 10.64
CA ALA A 41 -5.77 3.59 10.47
C ALA A 41 -4.44 3.04 11.00
N SER A 42 -3.46 3.91 11.33
CA SER A 42 -2.12 3.51 11.73
C SER A 42 -1.73 4.04 13.12
N TRP A 43 -1.42 5.33 13.23
CA TRP A 43 -0.99 6.01 14.46
C TRP A 43 -2.05 6.01 15.55
N PHE A 44 -3.30 6.28 15.17
CA PHE A 44 -4.45 6.40 16.05
C PHE A 44 -5.57 5.50 15.50
N PRO A 45 -5.42 4.16 15.59
CA PRO A 45 -6.32 3.23 14.90
C PRO A 45 -7.76 3.33 15.42
N GLU A 46 -8.61 3.99 14.63
CA GLU A 46 -10.06 4.05 14.75
C GLU A 46 -10.71 2.76 14.20
N GLY A 47 -12.03 2.75 14.13
CA GLY A 47 -12.80 1.64 13.56
C GLY A 47 -13.51 0.78 14.57
N GLU A 48 -14.00 -0.37 14.09
CA GLU A 48 -14.74 -1.37 14.85
C GLU A 48 -14.21 -2.77 14.54
N ASP A 49 -14.46 -3.73 15.42
CA ASP A 49 -14.18 -5.14 15.13
C ASP A 49 -15.38 -5.74 14.42
N LEU A 50 -15.20 -6.08 13.14
CA LEU A 50 -16.22 -6.69 12.29
C LEU A 50 -15.91 -8.18 12.09
N SER A 51 -16.97 -8.98 11.95
CA SER A 51 -16.84 -10.36 11.48
C SER A 51 -16.50 -10.37 9.99
N VAL A 52 -16.00 -11.50 9.48
CA VAL A 52 -15.71 -11.65 8.04
C VAL A 52 -17.02 -11.55 7.25
N GLU A 53 -18.09 -12.11 7.78
CA GLU A 53 -19.42 -12.10 7.21
C GLU A 53 -19.97 -10.68 7.09
N ASP A 54 -19.86 -9.86 8.14
CA ASP A 54 -20.31 -8.45 8.11
C ASP A 54 -19.51 -7.62 7.08
N ILE A 55 -18.22 -7.92 6.90
CA ILE A 55 -17.37 -7.25 5.91
C ILE A 55 -17.80 -7.65 4.50
N LEU A 56 -18.05 -8.94 4.26
CA LEU A 56 -18.52 -9.42 2.95
C LEU A 56 -19.86 -8.80 2.57
N GLU A 57 -20.82 -8.75 3.50
CA GLU A 57 -22.12 -8.09 3.28
C GLU A 57 -21.96 -6.61 2.91
N GLN A 58 -21.08 -5.87 3.62
CA GLN A 58 -20.79 -4.47 3.28
C GLN A 58 -20.10 -4.29 1.93
N ILE A 59 -19.23 -5.22 1.51
CA ILE A 59 -18.64 -5.18 0.17
C ILE A 59 -19.74 -5.42 -0.88
N ASP A 60 -20.67 -6.34 -0.62
CA ASP A 60 -21.77 -6.66 -1.53
C ASP A 60 -22.70 -5.46 -1.78
N ASP A 61 -22.96 -4.65 -0.74
CA ASP A 61 -23.80 -3.45 -0.83
C ASP A 61 -23.29 -2.41 -1.84
N HIS A 62 -21.99 -2.41 -2.14
CA HIS A 62 -21.36 -1.52 -3.11
C HIS A 62 -21.36 -2.07 -4.55
N GLY A 63 -21.57 -3.37 -4.76
CA GLY A 63 -21.71 -3.97 -6.08
C GLY A 63 -20.50 -3.82 -7.03
N CYS A 64 -19.28 -3.65 -6.51
CA CYS A 64 -18.07 -3.54 -7.32
C CYS A 64 -17.38 -4.90 -7.55
N ASP A 65 -16.86 -5.11 -8.76
CA ASP A 65 -16.13 -6.33 -9.11
C ASP A 65 -14.67 -6.34 -8.60
N HIS A 66 -14.18 -5.22 -8.07
CA HIS A 66 -12.81 -5.06 -7.59
C HIS A 66 -12.80 -4.63 -6.13
N VAL A 67 -12.07 -5.37 -5.30
CA VAL A 67 -11.87 -5.08 -3.88
C VAL A 67 -10.39 -4.79 -3.62
N VAL A 68 -10.12 -3.67 -2.95
CA VAL A 68 -8.79 -3.27 -2.49
C VAL A 68 -8.73 -3.40 -0.97
N LEU A 69 -7.97 -4.37 -0.49
CA LEU A 69 -7.72 -4.59 0.94
C LEU A 69 -6.44 -3.83 1.32
N THR A 70 -6.53 -2.87 2.23
CA THR A 70 -5.46 -1.87 2.48
C THR A 70 -5.31 -1.50 3.95
N GLY A 71 -4.45 -0.50 4.20
CA GLY A 71 -4.37 0.48 5.31
C GLY A 71 -5.01 0.09 6.63
N GLY A 72 -4.44 0.17 7.83
CA GLY A 72 -3.02 0.23 8.15
C GLY A 72 -2.29 -0.93 7.48
N GLU A 73 -1.80 -1.94 8.21
CA GLU A 73 -1.24 -3.13 7.56
C GLU A 73 -2.28 -4.25 7.56
N PRO A 74 -2.94 -4.56 6.41
CA PRO A 74 -3.98 -5.58 6.37
C PRO A 74 -3.43 -6.97 6.71
N MET A 75 -2.16 -7.26 6.40
CA MET A 75 -1.53 -8.55 6.73
C MET A 75 -1.30 -8.78 8.23
N LEU A 76 -1.63 -7.81 9.10
CA LEU A 76 -1.70 -8.02 10.56
C LEU A 76 -2.94 -8.81 10.99
N GLN A 77 -3.99 -8.85 10.15
CA GLN A 77 -5.30 -9.41 10.49
C GLN A 77 -5.40 -10.84 9.94
N ALA A 78 -5.44 -11.86 10.81
CA ALA A 78 -5.52 -13.25 10.38
C ALA A 78 -6.83 -13.55 9.62
N GLU A 79 -7.88 -12.80 9.92
CA GLU A 79 -9.18 -12.80 9.25
C GLU A 79 -9.11 -12.41 7.76
N LEU A 80 -8.00 -11.83 7.31
CA LEU A 80 -7.78 -11.55 5.90
C LEU A 80 -7.84 -12.82 5.04
N ILE A 81 -7.42 -13.97 5.58
CA ILE A 81 -7.46 -15.26 4.86
C ILE A 81 -8.90 -15.65 4.48
N PRO A 82 -9.82 -15.89 5.43
CA PRO A 82 -11.20 -16.23 5.09
C PRO A 82 -11.93 -15.10 4.35
N LEU A 83 -11.59 -13.82 4.59
CA LEU A 83 -12.16 -12.70 3.83
C LEU A 83 -11.81 -12.77 2.34
N CYS A 84 -10.53 -12.97 2.01
CA CYS A 84 -10.09 -13.15 0.62
C CYS A 84 -10.75 -14.37 -0.05
N GLU A 85 -10.95 -15.46 0.70
CA GLU A 85 -11.66 -16.64 0.19
C GLU A 85 -13.12 -16.33 -0.14
N GLY A 86 -13.81 -15.59 0.72
CA GLY A 86 -15.19 -15.13 0.48
C GLY A 86 -15.30 -14.23 -0.75
N ILE A 87 -14.43 -13.21 -0.86
CA ILE A 87 -14.41 -12.28 -2.00
C ILE A 87 -14.14 -13.03 -3.32
N ARG A 88 -13.19 -13.97 -3.31
CA ARG A 88 -12.90 -14.80 -4.49
C ARG A 88 -14.07 -15.72 -4.85
N GLY A 89 -14.79 -16.24 -3.84
CA GLY A 89 -16.00 -17.06 -4.04
C GLY A 89 -17.11 -16.34 -4.80
N GLU A 90 -17.21 -15.02 -4.63
CA GLU A 90 -18.11 -14.11 -5.38
C GLU A 90 -17.56 -13.75 -6.78
N GLY A 91 -16.36 -14.20 -7.14
CA GLY A 91 -15.75 -13.94 -8.45
C GLY A 91 -15.14 -12.55 -8.63
N ARG A 92 -14.91 -11.82 -7.53
CA ARG A 92 -14.32 -10.47 -7.55
C ARG A 92 -12.79 -10.49 -7.58
N HIS A 93 -12.20 -9.46 -8.21
CA HIS A 93 -10.76 -9.23 -8.21
C HIS A 93 -10.29 -8.71 -6.85
N ILE A 94 -9.18 -9.24 -6.34
CA ILE A 94 -8.59 -8.84 -5.05
C ILE A 94 -7.23 -8.20 -5.27
N THR A 95 -7.12 -6.92 -4.92
CA THR A 95 -5.82 -6.23 -4.73
C THR A 95 -5.52 -6.09 -3.25
N ILE A 96 -4.31 -6.46 -2.82
CA ILE A 96 -3.84 -6.24 -1.45
C ILE A 96 -2.73 -5.21 -1.47
N GLU A 97 -2.90 -4.13 -0.72
CA GLU A 97 -1.89 -3.08 -0.51
C GLU A 97 -1.17 -3.34 0.83
N THR A 98 0.11 -3.69 0.78
CA THR A 98 0.91 -4.06 1.97
C THR A 98 2.28 -3.40 1.98
N ALA A 99 2.86 -3.21 3.15
CA ALA A 99 4.26 -2.77 3.27
C ALA A 99 5.27 -3.91 2.99
N GLY A 100 4.81 -5.15 2.81
CA GLY A 100 5.68 -6.30 2.52
C GLY A 100 6.46 -6.81 3.74
N THR A 101 5.95 -6.56 4.94
CA THR A 101 6.62 -6.93 6.21
C THR A 101 6.06 -8.20 6.85
N LEU A 102 4.90 -8.67 6.38
CA LEU A 102 4.18 -9.83 6.87
C LEU A 102 3.65 -10.66 5.70
N HIS A 103 3.46 -11.96 5.93
CA HIS A 103 2.94 -12.87 4.93
C HIS A 103 1.79 -13.70 5.52
N LEU A 104 0.65 -13.68 4.83
CA LEU A 104 -0.46 -14.60 5.02
C LEU A 104 -0.75 -15.35 3.71
N PRO A 105 -1.19 -16.62 3.77
CA PRO A 105 -1.56 -17.41 2.59
C PRO A 105 -2.98 -17.03 2.10
N VAL A 106 -3.11 -15.83 1.55
CA VAL A 106 -4.38 -15.23 1.10
C VAL A 106 -4.66 -15.52 -0.36
N ALA A 107 -5.93 -15.55 -0.76
CA ALA A 107 -6.28 -15.38 -2.17
C ALA A 107 -6.02 -13.92 -2.58
N CYS A 108 -5.31 -13.71 -3.68
CA CYS A 108 -4.98 -12.38 -4.18
C CYS A 108 -4.67 -12.44 -5.68
N ASP A 109 -5.25 -11.52 -6.45
CA ASP A 109 -5.00 -11.39 -7.88
C ASP A 109 -3.85 -10.42 -8.17
N LEU A 110 -3.73 -9.35 -7.38
CA LEU A 110 -2.64 -8.38 -7.46
C LEU A 110 -2.12 -8.00 -6.06
N MET A 111 -0.89 -8.42 -5.75
CA MET A 111 -0.18 -8.01 -4.55
C MET A 111 0.56 -6.69 -4.83
N SER A 112 0.05 -5.59 -4.27
CA SER A 112 0.65 -4.27 -4.38
C SER A 112 1.53 -4.01 -3.15
N VAL A 113 2.85 -4.17 -3.34
CA VAL A 113 3.82 -4.08 -2.26
C VAL A 113 4.44 -2.68 -2.26
N SER A 114 4.41 -2.00 -1.12
CA SER A 114 5.04 -0.70 -0.93
C SER A 114 6.05 -0.75 0.21
N PRO A 115 7.26 -1.30 -0.03
CA PRO A 115 8.32 -1.32 0.97
C PRO A 115 8.62 0.10 1.43
N LYS A 116 8.86 0.24 2.74
CA LYS A 116 9.10 1.54 3.35
C LYS A 116 10.60 1.79 3.47
N LEU A 117 11.04 2.91 2.92
CA LEU A 117 12.44 3.34 2.87
C LEU A 117 12.83 4.08 4.16
N SER A 118 14.11 4.41 4.33
CA SER A 118 14.59 5.18 5.47
C SER A 118 13.94 6.57 5.57
N ASN A 119 13.50 7.12 4.44
CA ASN A 119 12.75 8.37 4.38
C ASN A 119 11.39 8.32 5.07
N SER A 120 10.93 7.15 5.51
CA SER A 120 9.63 6.96 6.15
C SER A 120 9.73 6.80 7.67
N THR A 121 10.96 6.70 8.18
CA THR A 121 11.26 6.48 9.58
C THR A 121 10.73 7.63 10.45
N PRO A 122 9.93 7.36 11.50
CA PRO A 122 9.45 8.38 12.40
C PRO A 122 10.58 9.04 13.19
N SER A 123 10.47 10.36 13.44
CA SER A 123 11.48 11.07 14.21
C SER A 123 11.48 10.67 15.69
N GLU A 124 12.64 10.71 16.34
CA GLU A 124 12.75 10.47 17.78
C GLU A 124 11.86 11.40 18.61
N GLU A 125 11.72 12.66 18.17
CA GLU A 125 10.90 13.68 18.81
C GLU A 125 9.40 13.32 18.82
N THR A 126 8.94 12.66 17.76
CA THR A 126 7.52 12.28 17.61
C THR A 126 7.24 10.91 18.19
N ALA A 127 8.20 9.98 18.17
CA ALA A 127 7.99 8.61 18.61
C ALA A 127 9.28 7.85 18.94
N SER A 128 9.90 8.17 20.07
CA SER A 128 11.22 7.66 20.52
C SER A 128 11.42 6.14 20.52
N ASN A 129 10.36 5.33 20.63
CA ASN A 129 10.45 3.86 20.53
C ASN A 129 10.13 3.32 19.13
N TRP A 130 9.51 4.11 18.27
CA TRP A 130 9.06 3.66 16.96
C TRP A 130 10.13 3.76 15.90
N GLN A 131 11.09 4.68 16.00
CA GLN A 131 12.20 4.77 15.06
C GLN A 131 12.94 3.44 14.92
N VAL A 132 13.47 2.91 16.04
CA VAL A 132 14.21 1.64 16.08
C VAL A 132 13.33 0.46 15.63
N ARG A 133 12.05 0.45 16.02
CA ARG A 133 11.11 -0.61 15.61
C ARG A 133 10.82 -0.56 14.12
N HIS A 134 10.59 0.64 13.58
CA HIS A 134 10.36 0.89 12.18
C HIS A 134 11.53 0.37 11.34
N ASP A 135 12.75 0.83 11.64
CA ASP A 135 13.95 0.46 10.86
C ASP A 135 14.22 -1.05 10.89
N ARG A 136 13.95 -1.71 12.02
CA ARG A 136 14.10 -3.16 12.14
C ARG A 136 13.01 -3.94 11.40
N THR A 137 11.81 -3.38 11.24
CA THR A 137 10.63 -4.10 10.74
C THR A 137 10.30 -3.78 9.28
N ARG A 138 10.79 -2.65 8.74
CA ARG A 138 10.47 -2.21 7.35
C ARG A 138 11.09 -3.09 6.25
N HIS A 139 12.15 -3.85 6.55
CA HIS A 139 12.84 -4.70 5.58
C HIS A 139 12.81 -6.17 6.01
N VAL A 140 12.05 -6.99 5.29
CA VAL A 140 11.91 -8.44 5.57
C VAL A 140 12.05 -9.23 4.26
N PRO A 141 13.29 -9.48 3.78
CA PRO A 141 13.53 -10.09 2.46
C PRO A 141 12.79 -11.40 2.22
N ASP A 142 12.74 -12.27 3.23
CA ASP A 142 12.04 -13.57 3.13
C ASP A 142 10.54 -13.40 2.84
N VAL A 143 9.90 -12.35 3.35
CA VAL A 143 8.49 -12.06 3.06
C VAL A 143 8.35 -11.56 1.63
N ILE A 144 9.24 -10.67 1.19
CA ILE A 144 9.23 -10.12 -0.16
C ILE A 144 9.36 -11.23 -1.21
N SER A 145 10.35 -12.12 -1.06
CA SER A 145 10.54 -13.26 -1.97
C SER A 145 9.32 -14.20 -1.99
N ARG A 146 8.63 -14.40 -0.86
CA ARG A 146 7.38 -15.18 -0.82
C ARG A 146 6.25 -14.49 -1.58
N LEU A 147 6.07 -13.19 -1.38
CA LEU A 147 4.98 -12.43 -2.02
C LEU A 147 5.17 -12.41 -3.55
N ILE A 148 6.37 -12.08 -4.04
CA ILE A 148 6.63 -12.02 -5.48
C ILE A 148 6.62 -13.41 -6.15
N GLY A 149 6.95 -14.46 -5.40
CA GLY A 149 6.92 -15.84 -5.90
C GLY A 149 5.52 -16.46 -5.92
N ALA A 150 4.58 -15.94 -5.12
CA ALA A 150 3.24 -16.51 -4.98
C ALA A 150 2.16 -15.76 -5.77
N TYR A 151 2.34 -14.47 -6.08
CA TYR A 151 1.29 -13.63 -6.64
C TYR A 151 1.77 -12.84 -7.86
N THR A 152 0.82 -12.44 -8.72
CA THR A 152 1.08 -11.29 -9.61
C THR A 152 1.30 -10.08 -8.71
N TYR A 153 2.35 -9.31 -8.99
CA TYR A 153 2.75 -8.22 -8.11
C TYR A 153 3.04 -6.92 -8.85
N GLN A 154 3.07 -5.85 -8.06
CA GLN A 154 3.69 -4.57 -8.38
C GLN A 154 4.41 -4.04 -7.14
N PHE A 155 5.45 -3.24 -7.35
CA PHE A 155 6.08 -2.45 -6.29
C PHE A 155 5.74 -0.98 -6.44
N LYS A 156 5.45 -0.30 -5.32
CA LYS A 156 5.24 1.15 -5.27
C LYS A 156 6.10 1.77 -4.15
N PHE A 157 7.24 2.34 -4.51
CA PHE A 157 8.10 3.05 -3.56
C PHE A 157 7.69 4.51 -3.46
N VAL A 158 7.57 5.05 -2.25
CA VAL A 158 7.28 6.47 -2.03
C VAL A 158 8.60 7.23 -1.92
N VAL A 159 8.82 8.20 -2.79
CA VAL A 159 10.09 8.93 -2.91
C VAL A 159 9.86 10.45 -2.87
N GLY A 160 10.65 11.15 -2.06
CA GLY A 160 10.66 12.61 -1.93
C GLY A 160 11.86 13.27 -2.61
N ASP A 161 12.99 12.56 -2.70
CA ASP A 161 14.21 13.04 -3.34
C ASP A 161 15.03 11.94 -4.04
N HIS A 162 16.21 12.31 -4.58
CA HIS A 162 17.07 11.40 -5.33
C HIS A 162 17.75 10.33 -4.44
N SER A 163 17.99 10.62 -3.16
CA SER A 163 18.60 9.65 -2.24
C SER A 163 17.65 8.49 -1.94
N ASP A 164 16.34 8.76 -1.93
CA ASP A 164 15.33 7.70 -1.85
C ASP A 164 15.40 6.77 -3.06
N CYS A 165 15.62 7.34 -4.25
CA CYS A 165 15.75 6.56 -5.47
C CYS A 165 17.01 5.67 -5.44
N GLU A 166 18.12 6.17 -4.89
CA GLU A 166 19.33 5.38 -4.64
C GLU A 166 19.04 4.21 -3.69
N GLU A 167 18.29 4.43 -2.60
CA GLU A 167 17.86 3.35 -1.69
C GLU A 167 16.98 2.32 -2.41
N VAL A 168 16.08 2.74 -3.30
CA VAL A 168 15.29 1.81 -4.14
C VAL A 168 16.19 0.97 -5.03
N LEU A 169 17.19 1.56 -5.69
CA LEU A 169 18.09 0.79 -6.55
C LEU A 169 18.88 -0.26 -5.75
N LEU A 170 19.39 0.11 -4.57
CA LEU A 170 20.06 -0.82 -3.66
C LEU A 170 19.12 -1.93 -3.19
N TYR A 171 17.88 -1.60 -2.85
CA TYR A 171 16.87 -2.60 -2.49
C TYR A 171 16.63 -3.59 -3.64
N LEU A 172 16.53 -3.11 -4.88
CA LEU A 172 16.32 -3.98 -6.05
C LEU A 172 17.53 -4.87 -6.36
N GLU A 173 18.75 -4.48 -5.98
CA GLU A 173 19.93 -5.34 -6.11
C GLU A 173 19.83 -6.60 -5.21
N GLU A 174 19.09 -6.53 -4.09
CA GLU A 174 18.84 -7.69 -3.22
C GLU A 174 17.87 -8.71 -3.85
N PHE A 175 17.06 -8.29 -4.83
CA PHE A 175 16.02 -9.11 -5.47
C PHE A 175 16.14 -9.07 -7.00
N PRO A 176 17.17 -9.71 -7.59
CA PRO A 176 17.41 -9.69 -9.03
C PRO A 176 16.29 -10.30 -9.86
N GLU A 177 15.38 -11.07 -9.24
CA GLU A 177 14.18 -11.63 -9.87
C GLU A 177 13.03 -10.62 -10.07
N ILE A 178 13.10 -9.45 -9.45
CA ILE A 178 12.07 -8.42 -9.61
C ILE A 178 12.15 -7.83 -11.03
N ASP A 179 11.04 -7.89 -11.75
CA ASP A 179 10.88 -7.20 -13.03
C ASP A 179 10.79 -5.69 -12.79
N ARG A 180 11.79 -4.93 -13.28
CA ARG A 180 11.83 -3.46 -13.16
C ARG A 180 10.62 -2.78 -13.78
N GLY A 181 10.00 -3.38 -14.81
CA GLY A 181 8.75 -2.90 -15.40
C GLY A 181 7.55 -2.96 -14.45
N ARG A 182 7.67 -3.70 -13.33
CA ARG A 182 6.68 -3.78 -12.26
C ARG A 182 7.01 -2.93 -11.05
N VAL A 183 8.09 -2.17 -11.11
CA VAL A 183 8.52 -1.28 -10.04
C VAL A 183 8.13 0.15 -10.39
N MET A 184 7.33 0.75 -9.52
CA MET A 184 6.87 2.10 -9.63
C MET A 184 7.48 3.00 -8.56
N LEU A 185 7.89 4.20 -8.94
CA LEU A 185 8.20 5.28 -8.00
C LEU A 185 7.03 6.26 -7.94
N MET A 186 6.57 6.51 -6.72
CA MET A 186 5.43 7.35 -6.40
C MET A 186 5.92 8.59 -5.64
N PRO A 187 5.57 9.81 -6.09
CA PRO A 187 6.02 11.02 -5.41
C PRO A 187 5.43 11.11 -4.00
N LEU A 188 6.26 11.45 -3.02
CA LEU A 188 5.85 11.81 -1.67
C LEU A 188 5.06 13.12 -1.72
N GLY A 189 3.91 13.19 -1.05
CA GLY A 189 3.16 14.43 -0.91
C GLY A 189 1.66 14.20 -0.75
N THR A 190 0.98 15.22 -0.23
CA THR A 190 -0.47 15.20 0.01
C THR A 190 -1.22 16.29 -0.74
N ASP A 191 -0.52 17.12 -1.52
CA ASP A 191 -1.10 18.16 -2.37
C ASP A 191 -0.55 18.11 -3.79
N VAL A 192 -1.33 18.62 -4.73
CA VAL A 192 -1.03 18.55 -6.17
C VAL A 192 0.24 19.33 -6.52
N GLN A 193 0.55 20.41 -5.82
CA GLN A 193 1.73 21.22 -6.10
C GLN A 193 3.02 20.47 -5.74
N GLU A 194 3.06 19.83 -4.57
CA GLU A 194 4.19 19.02 -4.14
C GLU A 194 4.38 17.79 -5.04
N LEU A 195 3.30 17.09 -5.37
CA LEU A 195 3.33 15.94 -6.27
C LEU A 195 3.84 16.34 -7.67
N SER A 196 3.42 17.49 -8.19
CA SER A 196 3.93 18.02 -9.48
C SER A 196 5.42 18.34 -9.40
N ARG A 197 5.85 19.02 -8.31
CA ARG A 197 7.26 19.40 -8.11
C ARG A 197 8.18 18.18 -8.09
N ILE A 198 7.76 17.08 -7.44
CA ILE A 198 8.53 15.84 -7.41
C ILE A 198 8.40 15.10 -8.74
N GLY A 199 7.20 15.04 -9.32
CA GLY A 199 6.93 14.41 -10.61
C GLY A 199 7.78 14.95 -11.76
N ASP A 200 8.05 16.27 -11.78
CA ASP A 200 8.83 16.94 -12.83
C ASP A 200 10.22 16.30 -13.05
N TRP A 201 10.89 15.88 -11.98
CA TRP A 201 12.18 15.18 -12.08
C TRP A 201 12.05 13.66 -11.94
N LEU A 202 11.04 13.17 -11.21
CA LEU A 202 10.89 11.74 -10.94
C LEU A 202 10.44 10.96 -12.18
N GLN A 203 9.57 11.53 -13.01
CA GLN A 203 9.10 10.87 -14.23
C GLN A 203 10.24 10.59 -15.23
N PRO A 204 11.11 11.56 -15.60
CA PRO A 204 12.26 11.26 -16.44
C PRO A 204 13.25 10.31 -15.77
N TYR A 205 13.45 10.41 -14.44
CA TYR A 205 14.28 9.47 -13.69
C TYR A 205 13.77 8.02 -13.85
N CYS A 206 12.46 7.79 -13.69
CA CYS A 206 11.88 6.45 -13.89
C CYS A 206 12.21 5.90 -15.28
N ALA A 207 12.03 6.72 -16.32
CA ALA A 207 12.31 6.32 -17.70
C ALA A 207 13.78 5.96 -17.94
N GLU A 208 14.72 6.73 -17.40
CA GLU A 208 16.16 6.47 -17.51
C GLU A 208 16.57 5.15 -16.83
N HIS A 209 15.93 4.83 -15.71
CA HIS A 209 16.24 3.64 -14.90
C HIS A 209 15.38 2.41 -15.21
N GLY A 210 14.53 2.47 -16.26
CA GLY A 210 13.64 1.37 -16.64
C GLY A 210 12.57 1.04 -15.59
N LEU A 211 12.19 2.03 -14.78
CA LEU A 211 11.13 1.97 -13.77
C LEU A 211 9.88 2.68 -14.30
N GLN A 212 8.76 2.51 -13.61
CA GLN A 212 7.49 3.17 -13.92
C GLN A 212 7.24 4.35 -12.96
N TYR A 213 6.56 5.39 -13.44
CA TYR A 213 6.08 6.47 -12.59
C TYR A 213 4.65 6.14 -12.11
N CYS A 214 4.39 6.21 -10.80
CA CYS A 214 3.05 6.04 -10.24
C CYS A 214 2.50 7.40 -9.75
N PRO A 215 1.51 7.98 -10.42
CA PRO A 215 0.82 9.16 -9.89
C PRO A 215 -0.02 8.78 -8.66
N ARG A 216 -0.39 9.79 -7.87
CA ARG A 216 -1.39 9.68 -6.79
C ARG A 216 -2.71 10.29 -7.26
N LYS A 217 -3.40 9.61 -8.18
CA LYS A 217 -4.55 10.21 -8.88
C LYS A 217 -5.72 10.58 -7.99
N GLN A 218 -5.92 9.87 -6.89
CA GLN A 218 -6.94 10.20 -5.91
C GLN A 218 -6.74 11.61 -5.32
N ILE A 219 -5.49 12.06 -5.14
CA ILE A 219 -5.21 13.43 -4.67
C ILE A 219 -5.53 14.46 -5.77
N GLU A 220 -5.26 14.13 -7.03
CA GLU A 220 -5.64 15.01 -8.15
C GLU A 220 -7.16 15.08 -8.35
N TRP A 221 -7.87 13.96 -8.18
CA TRP A 221 -9.31 13.86 -8.42
C TRP A 221 -10.14 14.43 -7.27
N PHE A 222 -9.73 14.19 -6.03
CA PHE A 222 -10.55 14.45 -4.84
C PHE A 222 -9.85 15.31 -3.79
N GLY A 223 -8.56 15.57 -3.94
CA GLY A 223 -7.73 16.20 -2.90
C GLY A 223 -7.41 15.23 -1.76
N LEU A 224 -6.93 15.78 -0.64
CA LEU A 224 -6.71 15.00 0.58
C LEU A 224 -8.04 14.82 1.33
N ALA A 225 -8.88 13.91 0.83
CA ALA A 225 -10.16 13.56 1.43
C ALA A 225 -10.15 12.08 1.88
N ARG A 226 -10.88 11.81 2.97
CA ARG A 226 -11.09 10.45 3.49
C ARG A 226 -12.26 9.82 2.71
N ALA A 227 -12.17 8.52 2.46
CA ALA A 227 -13.21 7.76 1.76
C ALA A 227 -13.56 8.30 0.36
N THR A 228 -12.55 8.73 -0.40
CA THR A 228 -12.66 9.24 -1.78
C THR A 228 -11.65 8.61 -2.69
#